data_AF-A0A7R8WNS4-F1
#
_entry.id   AF-A0A7R8WNS4-F1
#
_cell.length_a   1.000
_cell.length_b   1.000
_cell.length_c   1.000
_cell.angle_alpha   90.00
_cell.angle_beta   90.00
_cell.angle_gamma   90.00
#
_symmetry.space_group_name_H-M   'P 1'
#
loop_
_entity.id
_entity.type
_entity.pdbx_description
1 polymer ?
#
loop_
_entity_poly.entity_id
_entity_poly.type
_entity_poly.pdbx_seq_one_letter_code
_entity_poly.pdbx_strand_id
1 'polypeptide(L)'
;MGVVLPAAFAVLSCVTLLVSTEPQSRAPGDSCGCGPLPRNPVCGSDGSTYRTVCDLDCRNRENNDLRRCRVTNEGKYYIGTNPTTRSRKACTHWHANAHINNYIRDNNFPDRSVRAAQNYCRNPDNGSSGLWCYTGIGEKFNYDQCDIPWCRNLVRMRHSGECRGGGGGGRGGRGGRGQG
;
A
#
# COMPACT_ATOMS: atom_id res chain seq x y z
N MET A 1 41.51 67.88 -45.60
CA MET A 1 42.38 66.69 -45.49
C MET A 1 41.73 65.80 -44.46
N GLY A 2 41.21 64.61 -44.73
CA GLY A 2 41.62 63.60 -45.68
C GLY A 2 41.98 62.36 -44.88
N VAL A 3 40.98 61.46 -44.72
CA VAL A 3 41.05 60.02 -44.35
C VAL A 3 41.71 59.69 -43.00
N VAL A 4 41.48 58.60 -42.27
CA VAL A 4 40.97 57.24 -42.51
C VAL A 4 40.47 56.76 -41.13
N LEU A 5 39.37 56.01 -41.03
CA LEU A 5 39.41 54.63 -40.54
C LEU A 5 38.05 53.95 -40.69
N PRO A 6 38.04 52.66 -41.07
CA PRO A 6 36.92 52.00 -41.70
C PRO A 6 36.16 51.10 -40.72
N ALA A 7 35.05 50.56 -41.24
CA ALA A 7 34.62 49.16 -41.12
C ALA A 7 34.54 48.54 -39.70
N ALA A 8 33.49 47.85 -39.31
CA ALA A 8 32.32 47.31 -39.97
C ALA A 8 31.65 46.41 -38.93
N PHE A 9 30.58 45.73 -39.38
CA PHE A 9 30.01 44.51 -38.80
C PHE A 9 29.13 44.77 -37.58
N ALA A 10 27.83 44.84 -37.80
CA ALA A 10 26.93 43.71 -37.99
C ALA A 10 26.26 43.36 -36.66
N VAL A 11 24.97 43.69 -36.62
CA VAL A 11 23.89 42.94 -35.98
C VAL A 11 24.34 41.78 -35.09
N LEU A 12 24.09 41.91 -33.78
CA LEU A 12 23.60 40.76 -33.04
C LEU A 12 22.63 41.22 -31.96
N SER A 13 21.39 40.81 -32.17
CA SER A 13 20.23 40.99 -31.32
C SER A 13 20.57 40.76 -29.85
N CYS A 14 20.30 41.75 -28.99
CA CYS A 14 20.20 41.54 -27.54
C CYS A 14 18.96 40.69 -27.24
N VAL A 15 18.99 39.42 -27.64
CA VAL A 15 18.14 38.42 -26.99
C VAL A 15 18.82 38.18 -25.65
N THR A 16 18.34 38.89 -24.63
CA THR A 16 18.60 38.52 -23.24
C THR A 16 18.15 37.08 -23.08
N LEU A 17 19.09 36.14 -23.17
CA LEU A 17 18.89 34.79 -22.69
C LEU A 17 18.68 34.91 -21.19
N LEU A 18 17.42 35.06 -20.79
CA LEU A 18 16.96 34.62 -19.48
C LEU A 18 17.16 33.10 -19.50
N VAL A 19 18.39 32.65 -19.28
CA VAL A 19 18.62 31.31 -18.76
C VAL A 19 17.99 31.36 -17.38
N SER A 20 16.72 31.01 -17.33
CA SER A 20 16.07 30.64 -16.09
C SER A 20 16.81 29.41 -15.61
N THR A 21 17.88 29.60 -14.83
CA THR A 21 18.33 28.54 -13.93
C THR A 21 17.29 28.52 -12.81
N GLU A 22 16.10 28.01 -13.12
CA GLU A 22 15.31 27.37 -12.11
C GLU A 22 16.22 26.28 -11.55
N PRO A 23 16.61 26.30 -10.26
CA PRO A 23 16.84 25.01 -9.65
C PRO A 23 15.51 24.28 -9.84
N GLN A 24 15.47 23.24 -10.68
CA GLN A 24 14.41 22.24 -10.60
C GLN A 24 14.61 21.52 -9.27
N SER A 25 14.35 22.22 -8.17
CA SER A 25 14.07 21.63 -6.88
C SER A 25 12.76 20.89 -7.07
N ARG A 26 12.92 19.63 -7.44
CA ARG A 26 12.01 18.48 -7.29
C ARG A 26 10.61 18.87 -6.82
N ALA A 27 9.61 18.44 -7.58
CA ALA A 27 8.24 18.32 -7.09
C ALA A 27 8.25 17.69 -5.68
N PRO A 28 7.44 18.19 -4.72
CA PRO A 28 7.33 17.58 -3.42
C PRO A 28 6.49 16.30 -3.57
N GLY A 29 7.14 15.13 -3.73
CA GLY A 29 6.37 13.89 -3.91
C GLY A 29 7.09 12.55 -3.95
N ASP A 30 8.30 12.44 -4.51
CA ASP A 30 8.72 11.13 -5.07
C ASP A 30 9.92 10.43 -4.40
N SER A 31 10.15 10.64 -3.11
CA SER A 31 11.05 9.76 -2.37
C SER A 31 10.47 9.42 -1.02
N CYS A 32 9.89 8.24 -0.89
CA CYS A 32 9.61 7.71 0.43
C CYS A 32 10.92 7.57 1.20
N GLY A 33 11.10 8.41 2.21
CA GLY A 33 12.25 8.35 3.12
C GLY A 33 12.11 7.22 4.14
N CYS A 34 12.13 5.96 3.69
CA CYS A 34 12.29 4.84 4.60
C CYS A 34 13.77 4.77 4.98
N GLY A 35 14.12 5.35 6.14
CA GLY A 35 15.47 5.35 6.68
C GLY A 35 16.03 3.93 6.94
N PRO A 36 17.20 3.81 7.58
CA PRO A 36 17.76 2.52 7.96
C PRO A 36 16.95 1.91 9.12
N LEU A 37 15.78 1.38 8.80
CA LEU A 37 14.92 0.65 9.73
C LEU A 37 15.39 -0.81 9.84
N PRO A 38 15.22 -1.45 11.01
CA PRO A 38 15.42 -2.90 11.16
C PRO A 38 14.57 -3.66 10.13
N ARG A 39 15.14 -4.71 9.52
CA ARG A 39 14.39 -5.58 8.60
C ARG A 39 13.30 -6.30 9.39
N ASN A 40 12.04 -5.94 9.13
CA ASN A 40 10.87 -6.62 9.65
C ASN A 40 9.91 -6.85 8.46
N PRO A 41 10.11 -7.94 7.70
CA PRO A 41 9.46 -8.11 6.42
C PRO A 41 7.95 -8.29 6.57
N VAL A 42 7.18 -7.64 5.69
CA VAL A 42 5.72 -7.73 5.64
C VAL A 42 5.27 -8.10 4.23
N CYS A 43 4.15 -8.80 4.11
CA CYS A 43 3.60 -9.20 2.83
C CYS A 43 2.48 -8.25 2.39
N GLY A 44 2.53 -7.81 1.12
CA GLY A 44 1.50 -7.01 0.49
C GLY A 44 0.47 -7.84 -0.28
N SER A 45 -0.68 -7.22 -0.56
CA SER A 45 -1.78 -7.78 -1.37
C SER A 45 -1.41 -8.05 -2.82
N ASP A 46 -0.33 -7.41 -3.31
CA ASP A 46 0.32 -7.70 -4.59
C ASP A 46 1.16 -8.99 -4.56
N GLY A 47 1.25 -9.63 -3.39
CA GLY A 47 2.09 -10.79 -3.13
C GLY A 47 3.54 -10.44 -2.85
N SER A 48 3.97 -9.19 -2.97
CA SER A 48 5.38 -8.85 -2.73
C SER A 48 5.70 -8.84 -1.24
N THR A 49 6.93 -9.22 -0.90
CA THR A 49 7.46 -9.04 0.46
C THR A 49 8.22 -7.73 0.53
N TYR A 50 7.82 -6.86 1.44
CA TYR A 50 8.41 -5.56 1.69
C TYR A 50 9.33 -5.64 2.89
N ARG A 51 10.50 -4.99 2.82
CA ARG A 51 11.52 -5.06 3.88
C ARG A 51 11.02 -4.52 5.21
N THR A 52 10.16 -3.51 5.17
CA THR A 52 9.52 -2.92 6.35
C THR A 52 8.08 -2.50 6.05
N VAL A 53 7.34 -2.23 7.12
CA VAL A 53 6.05 -1.53 7.12
C VAL A 53 6.12 -0.24 6.29
N CYS A 54 7.18 0.56 6.44
CA CYS A 54 7.38 1.81 5.70
C CYS A 54 7.49 1.58 4.20
N ASP A 55 8.26 0.58 3.76
CA ASP A 55 8.45 0.30 2.34
C ASP A 55 7.12 -0.13 1.68
N LEU A 56 6.26 -0.84 2.40
CA LEU A 56 4.91 -1.17 1.94
C LEU A 56 4.02 0.09 1.87
N ASP A 57 3.98 0.88 2.93
CA ASP A 57 3.14 2.09 2.99
C ASP A 57 3.58 3.13 1.96
N CYS A 58 4.88 3.20 1.68
CA CYS A 58 5.44 3.97 0.59
C CYS A 58 4.82 3.58 -0.75
N ARG A 59 4.83 2.28 -1.07
CA ARG A 59 4.34 1.78 -2.35
C ARG A 59 2.82 1.91 -2.47
N ASN A 60 2.12 1.90 -1.34
CA ASN A 60 0.70 2.21 -1.30
C ASN A 60 0.38 3.69 -1.65
N ARG A 61 1.35 4.62 -1.60
CA ARG A 61 1.15 6.01 -2.07
C ARG A 61 0.98 6.09 -3.59
N GLU A 62 1.63 5.17 -4.32
CA GLU A 62 1.55 5.07 -5.78
C GLU A 62 0.32 4.25 -6.21
N ASN A 63 -0.13 3.30 -5.38
CA ASN A 63 -1.25 2.39 -5.64
C ASN A 63 -2.08 2.18 -4.37
N ASN A 64 -3.21 2.87 -4.26
CA ASN A 64 -4.11 2.90 -3.08
C ASN A 64 -4.75 1.53 -2.72
N ASP A 65 -4.45 0.46 -3.48
CA ASP A 65 -4.97 -0.88 -3.24
C ASP A 65 -3.93 -1.83 -2.58
N LEU A 66 -2.72 -1.36 -2.29
CA LEU A 66 -1.71 -2.17 -1.62
C LEU A 66 -1.98 -2.27 -0.11
N ARG A 67 -2.47 -3.42 0.33
CA ARG A 67 -2.82 -3.70 1.73
C ARG A 67 -1.86 -4.73 2.31
N ARG A 68 -1.66 -4.69 3.63
CA ARG A 68 -0.97 -5.79 4.34
C ARG A 68 -1.81 -7.07 4.26
N CYS A 69 -1.13 -8.20 4.06
CA CYS A 69 -1.74 -9.53 4.08
C CYS A 69 -1.66 -10.18 5.45
N ARG A 70 -2.55 -11.15 5.69
CA ARG A 70 -2.40 -12.10 6.80
C ARG A 70 -1.51 -13.27 6.40
N VAL A 71 -0.71 -13.76 7.35
CA VAL A 71 0.23 -14.90 7.14
C VAL A 71 -0.30 -16.23 7.70
N THR A 72 -1.31 -16.18 8.58
CA THR A 72 -2.03 -17.37 9.05
C THR A 72 -3.51 -17.26 8.68
N ASN A 73 -4.23 -18.38 8.69
CA ASN A 73 -5.66 -18.41 8.37
C ASN A 73 -6.48 -17.61 9.39
N GLU A 74 -6.11 -17.72 10.66
CA GLU A 74 -6.74 -17.04 11.80
C GLU A 74 -6.38 -15.55 11.80
N GLY A 75 -5.25 -15.17 11.20
CA GLY A 75 -4.75 -13.79 11.24
C GLY A 75 -4.22 -13.36 12.61
N LYS A 76 -3.77 -14.31 13.44
CA LYS A 76 -3.31 -14.06 14.82
C LYS A 76 -2.26 -12.95 14.95
N TYR A 77 -1.39 -12.82 13.95
CA TYR A 77 -0.27 -11.85 13.94
C TYR A 77 -0.52 -10.65 13.02
N TYR A 78 -1.75 -10.48 12.54
CA TYR A 78 -2.05 -9.42 11.59
C TYR A 78 -2.07 -8.05 12.27
N ILE A 79 -1.13 -7.19 11.89
CA ILE A 79 -0.98 -5.80 12.35
C ILE A 79 -1.31 -4.78 11.25
N GLY A 80 -2.08 -5.18 10.23
CA GLY A 80 -2.51 -4.27 9.18
C GLY A 80 -3.59 -3.28 9.63
N THR A 81 -3.80 -2.23 8.86
CA THR A 81 -4.66 -1.08 9.22
C THR A 81 -6.02 -1.10 8.52
N ASN A 82 -6.48 -2.26 8.04
CA ASN A 82 -7.77 -2.37 7.36
C ASN A 82 -8.93 -2.15 8.35
N PRO A 83 -9.79 -1.13 8.15
CA PRO A 83 -10.89 -0.79 9.06
C PRO A 83 -12.26 -1.16 8.48
N THR A 84 -12.32 -2.10 7.53
CA THR A 84 -13.55 -2.43 6.79
C THR A 84 -13.77 -3.93 6.72
N THR A 85 -15.01 -4.35 6.95
CA THR A 85 -15.41 -5.77 6.95
C THR A 85 -15.70 -6.30 5.54
N ARG A 86 -15.88 -7.62 5.42
CA ARG A 86 -16.27 -8.30 4.17
C ARG A 86 -17.58 -7.73 3.63
N SER A 87 -18.55 -7.45 4.51
CA SER A 87 -19.83 -6.82 4.14
C SER A 87 -19.72 -5.30 3.94
N ARG A 88 -18.50 -4.77 3.79
CA ARG A 88 -18.21 -3.35 3.53
C ARG A 88 -18.66 -2.40 4.66
N LYS A 89 -18.81 -2.91 5.89
CA LYS A 89 -19.13 -2.08 7.06
C LYS A 89 -17.86 -1.48 7.65
N ALA A 90 -17.95 -0.24 8.12
CA ALA A 90 -16.86 0.38 8.86
C ALA A 90 -16.74 -0.24 10.26
N CYS A 91 -15.51 -0.56 10.64
CA CYS A 91 -15.19 -1.02 11.97
C CYS A 91 -15.25 0.12 12.98
N THR A 92 -15.66 -0.23 14.20
CA THR A 92 -15.59 0.66 15.36
C THR A 92 -14.36 0.37 16.22
N HIS A 93 -13.99 1.33 17.06
CA HIS A 93 -12.82 1.19 17.90
C HIS A 93 -12.98 0.05 18.93
N TRP A 94 -11.97 -0.79 19.06
CA TRP A 94 -11.96 -1.89 20.03
C TRP A 94 -12.15 -1.42 21.46
N HIS A 95 -11.53 -0.30 21.84
CA HIS A 95 -11.64 0.24 23.20
C HIS A 95 -13.07 0.67 23.56
N ALA A 96 -13.86 1.12 22.59
CA ALA A 96 -15.24 1.54 22.82
C ALA A 96 -16.14 0.35 23.21
N ASN A 97 -15.78 -0.85 22.77
CA ASN A 97 -16.57 -2.08 22.94
C ASN A 97 -15.86 -3.11 23.84
N ALA A 98 -14.73 -2.77 24.45
CA ALA A 98 -13.94 -3.71 25.26
C ALA A 98 -14.68 -4.20 26.52
N HIS A 99 -15.63 -3.41 27.02
CA HIS A 99 -16.47 -3.77 28.17
C HIS A 99 -17.54 -4.84 27.83
N ILE A 100 -17.85 -5.05 26.54
CA ILE A 100 -18.87 -6.01 26.10
C ILE A 100 -18.38 -7.45 26.32
N ASN A 101 -17.09 -7.70 26.15
CA ASN A 101 -16.49 -9.03 26.22
C ASN A 101 -15.28 -9.04 27.15
N ASN A 102 -15.39 -9.76 28.28
CA ASN A 102 -14.36 -9.82 29.33
C ASN A 102 -13.02 -10.46 28.91
N TYR A 103 -13.00 -11.15 27.76
CA TYR A 103 -11.81 -11.76 27.18
C TYR A 103 -11.01 -10.79 26.30
N ILE A 104 -11.57 -9.62 25.94
CA ILE A 104 -10.87 -8.58 25.17
C ILE A 104 -9.91 -7.86 26.10
N ARG A 105 -8.63 -8.27 26.10
CA ARG A 105 -7.57 -7.68 26.92
C ARG A 105 -6.36 -7.33 26.06
N ASP A 106 -5.49 -6.46 26.57
CA ASP A 106 -4.32 -5.98 25.83
C ASP A 106 -3.44 -7.11 25.27
N ASN A 107 -3.29 -8.21 26.02
CA ASN A 107 -2.49 -9.37 25.63
C ASN A 107 -3.09 -10.19 24.46
N ASN A 108 -4.35 -9.97 24.11
CA ASN A 108 -5.02 -10.63 22.99
C ASN A 108 -4.73 -9.95 21.65
N PHE A 109 -4.10 -8.77 21.65
CA PHE A 109 -3.84 -7.99 20.44
C PHE A 109 -2.36 -8.01 20.05
N PRO A 110 -2.04 -8.26 18.76
CA PRO A 110 -0.67 -8.16 18.29
C PRO A 110 -0.11 -6.73 18.39
N ASP A 111 -0.99 -5.72 18.49
CA ASP A 111 -0.67 -4.30 18.70
C ASP A 111 -0.25 -3.96 20.14
N ARG A 112 -0.19 -4.96 21.04
CA ARG A 112 0.19 -4.83 22.47
C ARG A 112 -0.82 -4.09 23.35
N SER A 113 -1.90 -3.54 22.79
CA SER A 113 -3.04 -3.03 23.55
C SER A 113 -4.32 -2.93 22.73
N VAL A 114 -5.46 -2.92 23.41
CA VAL A 114 -6.79 -2.70 22.81
C VAL A 114 -6.87 -1.31 22.15
N ARG A 115 -6.24 -0.30 22.75
CA ARG A 115 -6.23 1.08 22.19
C ARG A 115 -5.40 1.17 20.92
N ALA A 116 -4.23 0.53 20.89
CA ALA A 116 -3.33 0.54 19.73
C ALA A 116 -3.94 -0.17 18.51
N ALA A 117 -4.81 -1.16 18.73
CA ALA A 117 -5.55 -1.82 17.65
C ALA A 117 -6.58 -0.90 16.95
N GLN A 118 -6.87 0.28 17.51
CA GLN A 118 -7.81 1.27 16.97
C GLN A 118 -9.14 0.63 16.56
N ASN A 119 -9.54 0.73 15.29
CA ASN A 119 -10.69 0.06 14.69
C ASN A 119 -10.25 -0.97 13.62
N TYR A 120 -9.02 -1.46 13.69
CA TYR A 120 -8.49 -2.37 12.68
C TYR A 120 -8.96 -3.81 12.89
N CYS A 121 -9.11 -4.57 11.82
CA CYS A 121 -9.49 -5.98 11.90
C CYS A 121 -8.49 -6.82 12.72
N ARG A 122 -8.96 -7.55 13.73
CA ARG A 122 -8.14 -8.37 14.64
C ARG A 122 -8.85 -9.68 14.98
N ASN A 123 -8.15 -10.60 15.64
CA ASN A 123 -8.70 -11.88 16.11
C ASN A 123 -8.28 -12.12 17.58
N PRO A 124 -8.90 -11.40 18.53
CA PRO A 124 -8.53 -11.50 19.94
C PRO A 124 -9.02 -12.79 20.63
N ASP A 125 -10.02 -13.47 20.05
CA ASP A 125 -10.61 -14.72 20.53
C ASP A 125 -9.85 -15.98 20.08
N ASN A 126 -8.82 -15.82 19.23
CA ASN A 126 -8.11 -16.93 18.57
C ASN A 126 -9.05 -17.87 17.79
N GLY A 127 -10.18 -17.35 17.30
CA GLY A 127 -11.16 -18.12 16.55
C GLY A 127 -10.65 -18.52 15.16
N SER A 128 -11.09 -19.67 14.66
CA SER A 128 -10.76 -20.13 13.29
C SER A 128 -11.47 -19.35 12.18
N SER A 129 -12.49 -18.55 12.53
CA SER A 129 -13.24 -17.68 11.63
C SER A 129 -12.41 -16.55 11.01
N GLY A 130 -11.21 -16.32 11.54
CA GLY A 130 -10.28 -15.31 11.03
C GLY A 130 -10.46 -13.94 11.69
N LEU A 131 -10.04 -12.91 10.96
CA LEU A 131 -10.05 -11.53 11.41
C LEU A 131 -11.48 -10.97 11.40
N TRP A 132 -11.83 -10.20 12.42
CA TRP A 132 -13.12 -9.54 12.53
C TRP A 132 -12.98 -8.19 13.23
N CYS A 133 -14.07 -7.43 13.29
CA CYS A 133 -14.16 -6.22 14.10
C CYS A 133 -15.62 -5.98 14.51
N TYR A 134 -15.82 -5.11 15.49
CA TYR A 134 -17.16 -4.63 15.85
C TYR A 134 -17.68 -3.65 14.80
N THR A 135 -18.95 -3.78 14.45
CA THR A 135 -19.69 -2.88 13.54
C THR A 135 -20.88 -2.26 14.29
N GLY A 136 -21.12 -0.97 14.11
CA GLY A 136 -22.14 -0.24 14.87
C GLY A 136 -21.64 0.24 16.24
N ILE A 137 -22.40 1.16 16.86
CA ILE A 137 -22.05 1.83 18.12
C ILE A 137 -23.13 1.50 19.17
N GLY A 138 -22.73 1.17 20.40
CA GLY A 138 -23.66 0.99 21.53
C GLY A 138 -24.43 -0.32 21.52
N GLU A 139 -25.72 -0.27 21.92
CA GLU A 139 -26.59 -1.45 22.16
C GLU A 139 -26.94 -2.27 20.92
N LYS A 140 -26.69 -1.74 19.71
CA LYS A 140 -26.80 -2.49 18.44
C LYS A 140 -25.48 -3.21 18.14
N PHE A 141 -24.98 -3.94 19.13
CA PHE A 141 -23.79 -4.78 19.02
C PHE A 141 -23.91 -5.68 17.80
N ASN A 142 -22.98 -5.51 16.87
CA ASN A 142 -22.78 -6.44 15.78
C ASN A 142 -21.28 -6.59 15.58
N TYR A 143 -20.87 -7.73 15.08
CA TYR A 143 -19.52 -7.94 14.55
C TYR A 143 -19.65 -8.49 13.14
N ASP A 144 -18.61 -8.30 12.35
CA ASP A 144 -18.54 -8.86 11.02
C ASP A 144 -17.09 -9.25 10.71
N GLN A 145 -16.94 -10.26 9.86
CA GLN A 145 -15.65 -10.79 9.47
C GLN A 145 -14.97 -9.85 8.49
N CYS A 146 -13.65 -9.75 8.56
CA CYS A 146 -12.85 -8.98 7.64
C CYS A 146 -12.30 -9.86 6.51
N ASP A 147 -12.34 -9.32 5.30
CA ASP A 147 -11.77 -9.98 4.12
C ASP A 147 -10.34 -9.50 3.87
N ILE A 148 -9.40 -10.08 4.63
CA ILE A 148 -7.97 -9.80 4.48
C ILE A 148 -7.33 -10.89 3.62
N PRO A 149 -6.67 -10.53 2.50
CA PRO A 149 -6.03 -11.51 1.64
C PRO A 149 -4.91 -12.25 2.37
N TRP A 150 -4.80 -13.54 2.07
CA TRP A 150 -3.70 -14.37 2.54
C TRP A 150 -2.43 -14.05 1.76
N CYS A 151 -1.28 -14.08 2.44
CA CYS A 151 0.01 -13.90 1.77
C CYS A 151 0.32 -15.13 0.91
N ARG A 152 -0.03 -15.07 -0.38
CA ARG A 152 0.16 -16.18 -1.33
C ARG A 152 1.63 -16.56 -1.56
N ASN A 153 2.56 -15.63 -1.32
CA ASN A 153 3.99 -15.78 -1.65
C ASN A 153 4.89 -16.38 -0.55
N LEU A 154 4.35 -16.95 0.52
CA LEU A 154 5.13 -17.91 1.33
C LEU A 154 5.40 -19.24 0.60
N VAL A 155 4.75 -19.46 -0.55
CA VAL A 155 4.91 -20.69 -1.38
C VAL A 155 6.00 -20.54 -2.44
N ARG A 156 6.49 -19.32 -2.75
CA ARG A 156 7.48 -19.08 -3.83
C ARG A 156 8.94 -19.10 -3.38
N MET A 157 9.28 -19.86 -2.34
CA MET A 157 10.68 -20.13 -1.96
C MET A 157 11.17 -21.52 -2.43
N ARG A 158 10.37 -22.30 -3.19
CA ARG A 158 10.81 -23.64 -3.60
C ARG A 158 10.86 -23.99 -5.08
N HIS A 159 10.06 -23.41 -5.98
CA HIS A 159 10.18 -23.80 -7.38
C HIS A 159 10.06 -22.60 -8.32
N SER A 160 11.10 -22.44 -9.12
CA SER A 160 11.17 -21.77 -10.42
C SER A 160 9.91 -21.91 -11.25
N GLY A 161 9.53 -20.84 -11.96
CA GLY A 161 8.57 -20.86 -13.06
C GLY A 161 7.43 -19.86 -12.90
N GLU A 162 7.34 -18.94 -13.84
CA GLU A 162 6.40 -17.85 -14.06
C GLU A 162 5.03 -17.86 -13.33
N CYS A 163 4.62 -16.68 -12.87
CA CYS A 163 3.21 -16.37 -12.66
C CYS A 163 2.74 -15.40 -13.75
N ARG A 164 1.95 -15.90 -14.71
CA ARG A 164 1.06 -15.06 -15.53
C ARG A 164 0.01 -14.45 -14.62
N GLY A 165 0.03 -13.13 -14.49
CA GLY A 165 -1.05 -12.36 -13.89
C GLY A 165 -2.28 -12.42 -14.80
N GLY A 166 -3.43 -12.76 -14.23
CA GLY A 166 -4.73 -12.53 -14.85
C GLY A 166 -5.03 -11.04 -14.80
N GLY A 167 -4.56 -10.29 -15.80
CA GLY A 167 -5.03 -8.95 -16.12
C GLY A 167 -5.91 -9.03 -17.37
N GLY A 168 -7.20 -8.74 -17.22
CA GLY A 168 -8.10 -8.56 -18.34
C GLY A 168 -7.84 -7.22 -19.04
N GLY A 169 -7.81 -7.24 -20.38
CA GLY A 169 -7.97 -6.04 -21.22
C GLY A 169 -7.13 -6.02 -22.51
N GLY A 170 -7.79 -6.09 -23.68
CA GLY A 170 -7.31 -5.40 -24.89
C GLY A 170 -7.03 -6.22 -26.17
N ARG A 171 -8.05 -6.29 -27.04
CA ARG A 171 -8.06 -6.23 -28.53
C ARG A 171 -6.93 -6.83 -29.39
N GLY A 172 -7.36 -7.66 -30.36
CA GLY A 172 -6.89 -7.60 -31.76
C GLY A 172 -6.15 -8.83 -32.30
N GLY A 173 -6.65 -9.41 -33.41
CA GLY A 173 -5.88 -10.34 -34.24
C GLY A 173 -6.70 -11.36 -35.04
N ARG A 174 -6.89 -11.09 -36.34
CA ARG A 174 -7.49 -11.99 -37.35
C ARG A 174 -6.56 -13.18 -37.67
N GLY A 175 -7.17 -14.31 -38.06
CA GLY A 175 -6.68 -15.13 -39.19
C GLY A 175 -6.13 -16.52 -38.85
N GLY A 176 -6.60 -17.55 -39.56
CA GLY A 176 -5.89 -18.83 -39.70
C GLY A 176 -6.79 -20.07 -39.87
N ARG A 177 -7.12 -20.40 -41.13
CA ARG A 177 -7.65 -21.70 -41.57
C ARG A 177 -6.52 -22.76 -41.63
N GLY A 178 -6.89 -24.04 -41.50
CA GLY A 178 -6.13 -25.24 -41.90
C GLY A 178 -6.56 -26.42 -41.03
N GLN A 179 -7.45 -27.34 -41.42
CA GLN A 179 -7.32 -28.42 -42.42
C GLN A 179 -6.01 -29.22 -42.31
N GLY A 180 -6.19 -30.53 -42.07
CA GLY A 180 -5.16 -31.56 -41.92
C GLY A 180 -5.77 -32.73 -41.17
#